data_AF-A0A2I2Z3H7-F1
#
_entry.id   AF-A0A2I2Z3H7-F1
#
_cell.length_a   1.000
_cell.length_b   1.000
_cell.length_c   1.000
_cell.angle_alpha   90.00
_cell.angle_beta   90.00
_cell.angle_gamma   90.00
#
_symmetry.space_group_name_H-M   'P 1'
#
loop_
_entity.id
_entity.type
_entity.pdbx_description
1 polymer ?
#
loop_
_entity_poly.entity_id
_entity_poly.type
_entity_poly.pdbx_seq_one_letter_code
_entity_poly.pdbx_strand_id
1 'polypeptide(L)'
;MFSMRIVCLVLSVVGTAWTADSGEGDFLAEGGGVRGPRVVERHQSACKDSDWPFCSDEDWNYKCPSGCRMKGLIDEVNQDFTNRINKLKNSLLEYQKSNKDSHSLTTNIMEILRGDFSSANNRDNTYNRVSEDLRSRIEVLKRKVIEKVQHIQLLQKNVRAQLVDMKRLEVDIDIKIRSCRGSCSRALAREVDLKDYEDQRKQLEQVIAKDLLPLVKLQVTANNLLVARVTAEEAPHLKARAIKWQMRPEVKPIMKKHIAPREAMLNLALSEVSTLLLWGSLPCPPRLS
;
A
#
# COMPACT_ATOMS: atom_id res chain seq x y z
N MET A 1 7.01 26.49 11.48
CA MET A 1 6.87 26.39 12.95
C MET A 1 6.17 27.62 13.58
N PHE A 2 5.21 28.27 12.91
CA PHE A 2 4.53 29.47 13.44
C PHE A 2 3.05 29.26 13.83
N SER A 3 2.45 28.11 13.52
CA SER A 3 1.03 27.85 13.79
C SER A 3 0.74 27.43 15.24
N MET A 4 1.63 26.68 15.89
CA MET A 4 1.41 26.18 17.25
C MET A 4 1.47 27.25 18.35
N ARG A 5 2.19 28.36 18.10
CA ARG A 5 2.36 29.45 19.07
C ARG A 5 1.12 30.36 19.16
N ILE A 6 0.38 30.50 18.06
CA ILE A 6 -0.83 31.33 18.02
C ILE A 6 -1.99 30.63 18.73
N VAL A 7 -2.10 29.31 18.57
CA VAL A 7 -3.15 28.51 19.24
C VAL A 7 -2.97 28.48 20.77
N CYS A 8 -1.73 28.45 21.28
CA CYS A 8 -1.47 28.50 22.73
C CYS A 8 -1.77 29.88 23.35
N LEU A 9 -1.61 30.97 22.59
CA LEU A 9 -1.93 32.32 23.06
C LEU A 9 -3.46 32.55 23.14
N VAL A 10 -4.23 31.96 22.22
CA VAL A 10 -5.70 32.07 22.26
C VAL A 10 -6.28 31.26 23.44
N LEU A 11 -5.72 30.09 23.75
CA LEU A 11 -6.18 29.26 24.88
C LEU A 11 -5.87 29.85 26.27
N SER A 12 -4.80 30.65 26.40
CA SER A 12 -4.43 31.29 27.67
C SER A 12 -5.24 32.57 27.97
N VAL A 13 -5.73 33.26 26.95
CA VAL A 13 -6.61 34.44 27.12
C VAL A 13 -8.06 34.05 27.44
N VAL A 14 -8.55 32.91 26.92
CA VAL A 14 -9.90 32.41 27.26
C VAL A 14 -9.96 31.86 28.70
N GLY A 15 -8.84 31.33 29.24
CA GLY A 15 -8.77 30.84 30.62
C GLY A 15 -8.76 31.92 31.70
N THR A 16 -8.36 33.15 31.37
CA THR A 16 -8.27 34.27 32.34
C THR A 16 -9.55 35.10 32.44
N ALA A 17 -10.51 34.92 31.53
CA ALA A 17 -11.81 35.59 31.58
C ALA A 17 -12.85 34.91 32.50
N TRP A 18 -12.56 33.71 33.00
CA TRP A 18 -13.49 32.95 33.89
C TRP A 18 -13.08 32.94 35.37
N THR A 19 -12.04 33.69 35.75
CA THR A 19 -11.57 33.80 37.15
C THR A 19 -11.27 35.25 37.50
N ALA A 20 -12.27 36.12 37.36
CA ALA A 20 -12.28 37.42 38.02
C ALA A 20 -13.61 37.55 38.78
N ASP A 21 -13.47 37.45 40.11
CA ASP A 21 -14.50 37.63 41.11
C ASP A 21 -15.06 39.06 41.07
N SER A 22 -16.38 39.20 40.95
CA SER A 22 -17.10 40.41 41.37
C SER A 22 -18.58 40.05 41.58
N GLY A 23 -19.07 40.19 42.81
CA GLY A 23 -20.52 40.14 43.05
C GLY A 23 -20.90 39.51 44.38
N GLU A 24 -20.53 40.18 45.45
CA GLU A 24 -21.24 40.19 46.73
C GLU A 24 -22.77 40.12 46.52
N GLY A 25 -23.48 39.11 47.06
CA GLY A 25 -24.93 39.26 47.26
C GLY A 25 -25.86 38.04 47.28
N ASP A 26 -25.62 36.93 46.58
CA ASP A 26 -26.73 35.97 46.32
C ASP A 26 -26.84 34.76 47.25
N PHE A 27 -25.98 34.63 48.26
CA PHE A 27 -26.06 33.50 49.21
C PHE A 27 -27.03 33.75 50.39
N LEU A 28 -27.48 35.00 50.61
CA LEU A 28 -28.49 35.34 51.62
C LEU A 28 -29.91 35.43 51.04
N ALA A 29 -30.07 35.57 49.72
CA ALA A 29 -31.37 35.68 49.04
C ALA A 29 -32.03 34.32 48.79
N GLU A 30 -31.25 33.23 48.62
CA GLU A 30 -31.76 31.89 48.29
C GLU A 30 -31.98 30.99 49.54
N GLY A 31 -32.29 31.59 50.69
CA GLY A 31 -32.81 30.85 51.85
C GLY A 31 -31.80 29.99 52.64
N GLY A 32 -30.50 30.25 52.56
CA GLY A 32 -29.43 29.55 53.30
C GLY A 32 -29.38 29.79 54.83
N GLY A 33 -30.44 30.33 55.43
CA GLY A 33 -30.50 30.73 56.85
C GLY A 33 -31.14 29.70 57.79
N VAL A 34 -31.67 28.58 57.28
CA VAL A 34 -32.26 27.54 58.13
C VAL A 34 -31.29 26.38 58.19
N ARG A 35 -30.61 26.24 59.33
CA ARG A 35 -29.94 24.99 59.68
C ARG A 35 -31.00 23.90 59.59
N GLY A 36 -30.97 23.12 58.51
CA GLY A 36 -31.77 21.92 58.38
C GLY A 36 -31.57 21.05 59.62
N PRO A 37 -32.55 20.22 60.00
CA PRO A 37 -32.40 19.34 61.15
C PRO A 37 -31.04 18.68 61.03
N ARG A 38 -30.18 18.84 62.05
CA ARG A 38 -28.95 18.05 62.13
C ARG A 38 -29.39 16.63 61.80
N VAL A 39 -28.70 15.98 60.85
CA VAL A 39 -28.81 14.54 60.72
C VAL A 39 -28.51 14.03 62.12
N VAL A 40 -29.57 13.69 62.85
CA VAL A 40 -29.49 12.92 64.07
C VAL A 40 -28.68 11.73 63.61
N GLU A 41 -27.49 11.61 64.19
CA GLU A 41 -26.64 10.44 64.09
C GLU A 41 -27.59 9.25 64.12
N ARG A 42 -27.77 8.57 62.97
CA ARG A 42 -28.67 7.41 62.87
C ARG A 42 -28.32 6.60 64.09
N HIS A 43 -29.28 6.45 65.03
CA HIS A 43 -29.08 5.60 66.19
C HIS A 43 -28.35 4.38 65.68
N GLN A 44 -27.10 4.19 66.14
CA GLN A 44 -26.37 2.97 65.84
C GLN A 44 -27.35 1.89 66.23
N SER A 45 -27.87 1.17 65.23
CA SER A 45 -28.80 0.11 65.53
C SER A 45 -28.07 -0.79 66.50
N ALA A 46 -28.75 -1.29 67.53
CA ALA A 46 -28.21 -2.26 68.49
C ALA A 46 -27.69 -3.57 67.85
N CYS A 47 -27.62 -3.62 66.51
CA CYS A 47 -27.03 -4.66 65.67
C CYS A 47 -25.55 -4.38 65.34
N LYS A 48 -25.04 -3.16 65.59
CA LYS A 48 -23.64 -2.78 65.36
C LYS A 48 -22.79 -2.87 66.64
N ASP A 49 -23.16 -3.73 67.57
CA ASP A 49 -22.36 -4.02 68.76
C ASP A 49 -21.24 -5.00 68.36
N SER A 50 -20.00 -4.54 68.48
CA SER A 50 -18.80 -5.24 67.98
C SER A 50 -18.04 -5.99 69.08
N ASP A 51 -18.73 -6.34 70.17
CA ASP A 51 -18.13 -6.95 71.37
C ASP A 51 -17.86 -8.47 71.21
N TRP A 52 -17.71 -8.94 69.98
CA TRP A 52 -17.46 -10.35 69.65
C TRP A 52 -15.96 -10.59 69.41
N PRO A 53 -15.38 -11.70 69.91
CA PRO A 53 -13.99 -12.06 69.61
C PRO A 53 -13.81 -12.38 68.13
N PHE A 54 -12.59 -12.25 67.63
CA PHE A 54 -12.25 -12.66 66.26
C PHE A 54 -12.45 -14.18 66.09
N CYS A 55 -13.03 -14.58 64.96
CA CYS A 55 -13.23 -15.99 64.64
C CYS A 55 -11.89 -16.67 64.27
N SER A 56 -11.72 -17.92 64.68
CA SER A 56 -10.67 -18.83 64.17
C SER A 56 -11.16 -19.59 62.92
N ASP A 57 -10.25 -20.21 62.17
CA ASP A 57 -10.61 -21.00 60.97
C ASP A 57 -11.51 -22.20 61.31
N GLU A 58 -11.39 -22.76 62.51
CA GLU A 58 -12.26 -23.85 63.00
C GLU A 58 -13.70 -23.42 63.33
N ASP A 59 -13.96 -22.11 63.50
CA ASP A 59 -15.31 -21.60 63.74
C ASP A 59 -16.14 -21.57 62.44
N TRP A 60 -15.51 -21.69 61.27
CA TRP A 60 -16.20 -21.79 59.99
C TRP A 60 -16.93 -23.15 59.91
N ASN A 61 -18.19 -23.14 59.47
CA ASN A 61 -19.21 -24.21 59.59
C ASN A 61 -20.00 -24.24 60.90
N TYR A 62 -19.43 -23.85 62.04
CA TYR A 62 -20.17 -23.78 63.32
C TYR A 62 -20.80 -22.40 63.56
N LYS A 63 -20.11 -21.32 63.16
CA LYS A 63 -20.61 -19.94 63.14
C LYS A 63 -20.79 -19.49 61.70
N CYS A 64 -22.01 -19.18 61.32
CA CYS A 64 -22.36 -18.76 59.95
C CYS A 64 -22.85 -17.30 59.93
N PRO A 65 -22.58 -16.54 58.84
CA PRO A 65 -23.11 -15.20 58.68
C PRO A 65 -24.64 -15.23 58.61
N SER A 66 -25.26 -14.10 58.95
CA SER A 66 -26.72 -13.98 58.86
C SER A 66 -27.21 -14.15 57.41
N GLY A 67 -28.33 -14.85 57.25
CA GLY A 67 -28.93 -15.10 55.93
C GLY A 67 -29.28 -13.80 55.19
N CYS A 68 -29.64 -12.72 55.90
CA CYS A 68 -29.91 -11.41 55.30
C CYS A 68 -28.67 -10.79 54.64
N ARG A 69 -27.49 -10.91 55.27
CA ARG A 69 -26.22 -10.43 54.69
C ARG A 69 -25.85 -11.25 53.46
N MET A 70 -25.98 -12.58 53.54
CA MET A 70 -25.70 -13.46 52.40
C MET A 70 -26.66 -13.20 51.25
N LYS A 71 -27.96 -13.00 51.53
CA LYS A 71 -28.95 -12.70 50.50
C LYS A 71 -28.65 -11.37 49.79
N GLY A 72 -28.26 -10.34 50.53
CA GLY A 72 -27.84 -9.06 49.95
C GLY A 72 -26.61 -9.19 49.05
N LEU A 73 -25.58 -9.91 49.48
CA LEU A 73 -24.37 -10.15 48.69
C LEU A 73 -24.65 -11.00 47.45
N ILE A 74 -25.47 -12.04 47.57
CA ILE A 74 -25.87 -12.89 46.44
C ILE A 74 -26.63 -12.07 45.40
N ASP A 75 -27.57 -11.23 45.82
CA ASP A 75 -28.37 -10.40 44.92
C ASP A 75 -27.54 -9.28 44.27
N GLU A 76 -26.63 -8.63 45.03
CA GLU A 76 -25.70 -7.63 44.50
C GLU A 76 -24.77 -8.24 43.42
N VAL A 77 -24.16 -9.39 43.71
CA VAL A 77 -23.26 -10.08 42.78
C VAL A 77 -24.03 -10.57 41.55
N ASN A 78 -25.24 -11.11 41.72
CA ASN A 78 -26.08 -11.51 40.58
C ASN A 78 -26.47 -10.32 39.69
N GLN A 79 -26.75 -9.16 40.29
CA GLN A 79 -27.04 -7.94 39.56
C GLN A 79 -25.81 -7.45 38.79
N ASP A 80 -24.62 -7.45 39.40
CA ASP A 80 -23.38 -7.06 38.71
C ASP A 80 -23.04 -8.01 37.55
N PHE A 81 -23.19 -9.32 37.75
CA PHE A 81 -23.03 -10.29 36.67
C PHE A 81 -24.03 -10.04 35.53
N THR A 82 -25.30 -9.77 35.85
CA THR A 82 -26.31 -9.50 34.83
C THR A 82 -25.99 -8.23 34.04
N ASN A 83 -25.57 -7.16 34.72
CA ASN A 83 -25.16 -5.90 34.09
C ASN A 83 -23.94 -6.10 33.18
N ARG A 84 -22.93 -6.83 33.67
CA ARG A 84 -21.70 -7.12 32.92
C ARG A 84 -22.00 -8.01 31.71
N ILE A 85 -22.84 -9.03 31.86
CA ILE A 85 -23.26 -9.91 30.76
C ILE A 85 -24.01 -9.11 29.70
N ASN A 86 -24.92 -8.21 30.08
CA ASN A 86 -25.65 -7.39 29.13
C ASN A 86 -24.73 -6.44 28.36
N LYS A 87 -23.77 -5.81 29.04
CA LYS A 87 -22.73 -4.99 28.38
C LYS A 87 -21.90 -5.80 27.39
N LEU A 88 -21.48 -7.01 27.76
CA LEU A 88 -20.75 -7.92 26.88
C LEU A 88 -21.58 -8.34 25.67
N LYS A 89 -22.84 -8.73 25.86
CA LYS A 89 -23.77 -9.09 24.78
C LYS A 89 -23.93 -7.94 23.78
N ASN A 90 -24.14 -6.72 24.27
CA ASN A 90 -24.29 -5.55 23.41
C ASN A 90 -23.03 -5.28 22.59
N SER A 91 -21.84 -5.35 23.20
CA SER A 91 -20.57 -5.18 22.47
C SER A 91 -20.35 -6.28 21.43
N LEU A 92 -20.72 -7.53 21.74
CA LEU A 92 -20.60 -8.65 20.80
C LEU A 92 -21.47 -8.46 19.57
N LEU A 93 -22.73 -8.02 19.77
CA LEU A 93 -23.65 -7.73 18.67
C LEU A 93 -23.15 -6.57 17.80
N GLU A 94 -22.55 -5.55 18.39
CA GLU A 94 -21.93 -4.43 17.66
C GLU A 94 -20.76 -4.91 16.78
N TYR A 95 -19.85 -5.71 17.34
CA TYR A 95 -18.75 -6.30 16.55
C TYR A 95 -19.25 -7.21 15.44
N GLN A 96 -20.29 -8.01 15.69
CA GLN A 96 -20.88 -8.87 14.68
C GLN A 96 -21.48 -8.05 13.51
N LYS A 97 -22.14 -6.93 13.81
CA LYS A 97 -22.65 -6.00 12.79
C LYS A 97 -21.50 -5.35 12.01
N SER A 98 -20.53 -4.78 12.71
CA SER A 98 -19.36 -4.14 12.09
C SER A 98 -18.55 -5.11 11.22
N ASN A 99 -18.45 -6.39 11.61
CA ASN A 99 -17.79 -7.41 10.80
C ASN A 99 -18.54 -7.68 9.48
N LYS A 100 -19.88 -7.67 9.48
CA LYS A 100 -20.66 -7.80 8.23
C LYS A 100 -20.43 -6.61 7.31
N ASP A 101 -20.42 -5.40 7.86
CA ASP A 101 -20.17 -4.16 7.11
C ASP A 101 -18.73 -4.11 6.56
N SER A 102 -17.76 -4.56 7.35
CA SER A 102 -16.35 -4.64 6.92
C SER A 102 -16.15 -5.70 5.83
N HIS A 103 -16.85 -6.84 5.94
CA HIS A 103 -16.78 -7.91 4.96
C HIS A 103 -17.37 -7.46 3.62
N SER A 104 -18.54 -6.81 3.62
CA SER A 104 -19.15 -6.31 2.38
C SER A 104 -18.25 -5.25 1.70
N LEU A 105 -17.67 -4.33 2.46
CA LEU A 105 -16.71 -3.36 1.94
C LEU A 105 -15.47 -4.03 1.34
N THR A 106 -14.93 -5.04 2.02
CA THR A 106 -13.75 -5.78 1.54
C THR A 106 -14.06 -6.51 0.24
N THR A 107 -15.22 -7.16 0.14
CA THR A 107 -15.67 -7.81 -1.11
C THR A 107 -15.82 -6.80 -2.25
N ASN A 108 -16.45 -5.65 -1.98
CA ASN A 108 -16.60 -4.59 -3.00
C ASN A 108 -15.24 -4.09 -3.52
N ILE A 109 -14.29 -3.80 -2.62
CA ILE A 109 -12.95 -3.35 -3.02
C ILE A 109 -12.22 -4.45 -3.81
N MET A 110 -12.32 -5.71 -3.37
CA MET A 110 -11.69 -6.83 -4.06
C MET A 110 -12.26 -7.03 -5.47
N GLU A 111 -13.57 -6.91 -5.65
CA GLU A 111 -14.21 -7.02 -6.96
C GLU A 111 -13.78 -5.90 -7.92
N ILE A 112 -13.73 -4.66 -7.43
CA ILE A 112 -13.25 -3.51 -8.21
C ILE A 112 -11.80 -3.74 -8.65
N LEU A 113 -10.90 -4.05 -7.72
CA LEU A 113 -9.49 -4.27 -8.02
C LEU A 113 -9.30 -5.45 -8.99
N ARG A 114 -10.06 -6.54 -8.81
CA ARG A 114 -10.00 -7.70 -9.71
C ARG A 114 -10.44 -7.34 -11.13
N GLY A 115 -11.47 -6.51 -11.28
CA GLY A 115 -11.90 -5.95 -12.56
C GLY A 115 -10.82 -5.07 -13.20
N ASP A 116 -10.24 -4.16 -12.42
CA ASP A 116 -9.21 -3.24 -12.87
C ASP A 116 -7.95 -3.98 -13.35
N PHE A 117 -7.45 -4.97 -12.61
CA PHE A 117 -6.29 -5.78 -13.04
C PHE A 117 -6.56 -6.55 -14.34
N SER A 118 -7.76 -7.11 -14.49
CA SER A 118 -8.16 -7.80 -15.74
C SER A 118 -8.20 -6.82 -16.91
N SER A 119 -8.76 -5.63 -16.70
CA SER A 119 -8.83 -4.57 -17.72
C SER A 119 -7.45 -4.02 -18.09
N ALA A 120 -6.57 -3.81 -17.12
CA ALA A 120 -5.21 -3.33 -17.31
C ALA A 120 -4.39 -4.35 -18.10
N ASN A 121 -4.50 -5.64 -17.77
CA ASN A 121 -3.85 -6.72 -18.52
C ASN A 121 -4.31 -6.76 -20.00
N ASN A 122 -5.60 -6.54 -20.27
CA ASN A 122 -6.10 -6.45 -21.65
C ASN A 122 -5.54 -5.23 -22.39
N ARG A 123 -5.41 -4.09 -21.71
CA ARG A 123 -4.77 -2.88 -22.27
C ARG A 123 -3.30 -3.12 -22.58
N ASP A 124 -2.56 -3.74 -21.67
CA ASP A 124 -1.14 -4.09 -21.86
C ASP A 124 -0.96 -5.06 -23.01
N ASN A 125 -1.82 -6.08 -23.13
CA ASN A 125 -1.78 -7.00 -24.27
C ASN A 125 -1.99 -6.30 -25.61
N THR A 126 -2.90 -5.32 -25.66
CA THR A 126 -3.15 -4.51 -26.86
C THR A 126 -1.95 -3.62 -27.17
N TYR A 127 -1.40 -2.95 -26.17
CA TYR A 127 -0.23 -2.09 -26.32
C TYR A 127 1.00 -2.88 -26.78
N ASN A 128 1.24 -4.06 -26.20
CA ASN A 128 2.34 -4.94 -26.57
C ASN A 128 2.23 -5.38 -28.03
N ARG A 129 1.03 -5.75 -28.50
CA ARG A 129 0.81 -6.11 -29.91
C ARG A 129 1.15 -4.97 -30.88
N VAL A 130 0.67 -3.77 -30.58
CA VAL A 130 0.93 -2.59 -31.42
C VAL A 130 2.40 -2.20 -31.40
N SER A 131 3.03 -2.25 -30.23
CA SER A 131 4.44 -1.90 -30.05
C SER A 131 5.37 -2.87 -30.78
N GLU A 132 5.09 -4.18 -30.72
CA GLU A 132 5.83 -5.21 -31.46
C GLU A 132 5.66 -5.06 -32.99
N ASP A 133 4.44 -4.80 -33.47
CA ASP A 133 4.20 -4.56 -34.90
C ASP A 133 4.99 -3.33 -35.39
N LEU A 134 4.91 -2.20 -34.66
CA LEU A 134 5.67 -0.99 -34.99
C LEU A 134 7.18 -1.22 -34.99
N ARG A 135 7.69 -1.94 -33.98
CA ARG A 135 9.11 -2.28 -33.88
C ARG A 135 9.57 -3.07 -35.11
N SER A 136 8.83 -4.10 -35.48
CA SER A 136 9.16 -4.94 -36.63
C SER A 136 9.18 -4.14 -37.94
N ARG A 137 8.19 -3.25 -38.13
CA ARG A 137 8.10 -2.37 -39.32
C ARG A 137 9.25 -1.36 -39.39
N ILE A 138 9.62 -0.78 -38.25
CA ILE A 138 10.75 0.16 -38.17
C ILE A 138 12.06 -0.56 -38.50
N GLU A 139 12.27 -1.79 -38.03
CA GLU A 139 13.46 -2.58 -38.36
C GLU A 139 13.53 -2.94 -39.86
N VAL A 140 12.39 -3.29 -40.47
CA VAL A 140 12.31 -3.51 -41.92
C VAL A 140 12.60 -2.22 -42.69
N LEU A 141 12.03 -1.08 -42.27
CA LEU A 141 12.24 0.21 -42.91
C LEU A 141 13.71 0.65 -42.80
N LYS A 142 14.33 0.46 -41.64
CA LYS A 142 15.74 0.77 -41.40
C LYS A 142 16.65 0.01 -42.37
N ARG A 143 16.40 -1.29 -42.58
CA ARG A 143 17.14 -2.10 -43.57
C ARG A 143 17.01 -1.53 -44.98
N LYS A 144 15.78 -1.19 -45.42
CA LYS A 144 15.53 -0.60 -46.74
C LYS A 144 16.19 0.78 -46.90
N VAL A 145 16.11 1.63 -45.88
CA VAL A 145 16.73 2.97 -45.91
C VAL A 145 18.25 2.85 -46.02
N ILE A 146 18.88 1.96 -45.26
CA ILE A 146 20.33 1.71 -45.34
C ILE A 146 20.72 1.26 -46.76
N GLU A 147 19.99 0.32 -47.36
CA GLU A 147 20.24 -0.15 -48.73
C GLU A 147 20.14 1.00 -49.75
N LYS A 148 19.09 1.84 -49.67
CA LYS A 148 18.93 2.97 -50.59
C LYS A 148 19.98 4.05 -50.37
N VAL A 149 20.39 4.33 -49.13
CA VAL A 149 21.47 5.27 -48.86
C VAL A 149 22.80 4.74 -49.39
N GLN A 150 23.11 3.46 -49.20
CA GLN A 150 24.32 2.85 -49.76
C GLN A 150 24.35 2.95 -51.30
N HIS A 151 23.21 2.73 -51.95
CA HIS A 151 23.09 2.87 -53.40
C HIS A 151 23.32 4.33 -53.85
N ILE A 152 22.74 5.31 -53.15
CA ILE A 152 22.95 6.74 -53.43
C ILE A 152 24.42 7.13 -53.23
N GLN A 153 25.06 6.67 -52.16
CA GLN A 153 26.48 6.96 -51.89
C GLN A 153 27.39 6.40 -52.99
N LEU A 154 27.10 5.20 -53.49
CA LEU A 154 27.83 4.60 -54.60
C LEU A 154 27.63 5.42 -55.89
N LEU A 155 26.39 5.79 -56.21
CA LEU A 155 26.08 6.62 -57.38
C LEU A 155 26.74 8.00 -57.30
N GLN A 156 26.71 8.65 -56.14
CA GLN A 156 27.40 9.94 -55.92
C GLN A 156 28.90 9.84 -56.20
N LYS A 157 29.55 8.76 -55.73
CA LYS A 157 30.98 8.52 -56.00
C LYS A 157 31.24 8.28 -57.50
N ASN A 158 30.38 7.51 -58.16
CA ASN A 158 30.51 7.22 -59.59
C ASN A 158 30.30 8.49 -60.44
N VAL A 159 29.29 9.29 -60.14
CA VAL A 159 29.01 10.56 -60.83
C VAL A 159 30.14 11.56 -60.60
N ARG A 160 30.70 11.63 -59.38
CA ARG A 160 31.88 12.47 -59.09
C ARG A 160 33.07 12.07 -59.98
N ALA A 161 33.35 10.77 -60.09
CA ALA A 161 34.44 10.27 -60.93
C ALA A 161 34.17 10.59 -62.42
N GLN A 162 32.95 10.33 -62.90
CA GLN A 162 32.55 10.61 -64.27
C GLN A 162 32.64 12.12 -64.59
N LEU A 163 32.24 13.01 -63.68
CA LEU A 163 32.31 14.45 -63.89
C LEU A 163 33.76 14.94 -64.08
N VAL A 164 34.70 14.38 -63.30
CA VAL A 164 36.12 14.68 -63.44
C VAL A 164 36.66 14.18 -64.78
N ASP A 165 36.27 12.99 -65.20
CA ASP A 165 36.73 12.41 -66.47
C ASP A 165 36.13 13.14 -67.67
N MET A 166 34.85 13.54 -67.62
CA MET A 166 34.22 14.37 -68.65
C MET A 166 34.92 15.72 -68.78
N LYS A 167 35.25 16.37 -67.66
CA LYS A 167 36.00 17.63 -67.68
C LYS A 167 37.38 17.47 -68.35
N ARG A 168 38.10 16.38 -68.06
CA ARG A 168 39.39 16.08 -68.69
C ARG A 168 39.26 15.81 -70.18
N LEU A 169 38.27 14.99 -70.55
CA LEU A 169 38.01 14.61 -71.94
C LEU A 169 37.59 15.81 -72.78
N GLU A 170 36.79 16.72 -72.23
CA GLU A 170 36.35 17.94 -72.91
C GLU A 170 37.53 18.85 -73.29
N VAL A 171 38.48 19.04 -72.36
CA VAL A 171 39.72 19.81 -72.62
C VAL A 171 40.62 19.07 -73.63
N ASP A 172 40.76 17.76 -73.51
CA ASP A 172 41.56 16.95 -74.45
C ASP A 172 40.99 17.02 -75.88
N ILE A 173 39.67 16.89 -76.03
CA ILE A 173 39.00 17.00 -77.34
C ILE A 173 39.15 18.41 -77.90
N ASP A 174 39.03 19.47 -77.08
CA ASP A 174 39.23 20.84 -77.54
C ASP A 174 40.66 21.07 -78.09
N ILE A 175 41.68 20.58 -77.40
CA ILE A 175 43.07 20.62 -77.87
C ILE A 175 43.21 19.82 -79.17
N LYS A 176 42.65 18.62 -79.24
CA LYS A 176 42.70 17.77 -80.44
C LYS A 176 42.02 18.43 -81.65
N ILE A 177 40.84 19.04 -81.47
CA ILE A 177 40.16 19.77 -82.54
C ILE A 177 40.98 20.98 -83.00
N ARG A 178 41.58 21.73 -82.06
CA ARG A 178 42.43 22.89 -82.39
C ARG A 178 43.70 22.47 -83.14
N SER A 179 44.26 21.30 -82.82
CA SER A 179 45.45 20.76 -83.49
C SER A 179 45.21 20.49 -84.99
N CYS A 180 43.98 20.14 -85.38
CA CYS A 180 43.62 19.91 -86.78
C CYS A 180 43.69 21.18 -87.67
N ARG A 181 43.79 22.39 -87.09
CA ARG A 181 43.89 23.64 -87.87
C ARG A 181 45.11 23.68 -88.80
N GLY A 182 46.18 22.96 -88.46
CA GLY A 182 47.39 22.85 -89.30
C GLY A 182 47.35 21.71 -90.33
N SER A 183 46.35 20.83 -90.27
CA SER A 183 46.28 19.62 -91.10
C SER A 183 45.01 19.53 -91.96
N CYS A 184 43.92 20.16 -91.55
CA CYS A 184 42.63 20.14 -92.23
C CYS A 184 42.29 21.50 -92.86
N SER A 185 41.48 21.49 -93.91
CA SER A 185 41.04 22.72 -94.62
C SER A 185 40.18 23.65 -93.75
N ARG A 186 39.50 23.13 -92.74
CA ARG A 186 38.67 23.89 -91.80
C ARG A 186 38.80 23.33 -90.39
N ALA A 187 38.90 24.21 -89.40
CA ALA A 187 38.84 23.87 -87.99
C ALA A 187 37.52 24.35 -87.38
N LEU A 188 36.95 23.55 -86.48
CA LEU A 188 35.76 23.92 -85.71
C LEU A 188 36.17 24.88 -84.59
N ALA A 189 35.65 26.11 -84.62
CA ALA A 189 35.78 27.04 -83.51
C ALA A 189 34.70 26.71 -82.47
N ARG A 190 35.13 26.26 -81.29
CA ARG A 190 34.30 26.04 -80.10
C ARG A 190 35.02 26.56 -78.88
N GLU A 191 34.26 26.92 -77.86
CA GLU A 191 34.78 27.36 -76.57
C GLU A 191 34.25 26.40 -75.50
N VAL A 192 35.14 26.03 -74.57
CA VAL A 192 34.83 25.07 -73.50
C VAL A 192 34.53 25.86 -72.23
N ASP A 193 33.32 25.69 -71.69
CA ASP A 193 32.97 26.29 -70.41
C ASP A 193 33.43 25.40 -69.24
N LEU A 194 34.59 25.74 -68.67
CA LEU A 194 35.11 25.06 -67.48
C LEU A 194 34.40 25.52 -66.20
N LYS A 195 33.69 26.65 -66.22
CA LYS A 195 33.05 27.24 -65.05
C LYS A 195 31.83 26.41 -64.63
N ASP A 196 31.04 25.96 -65.60
CA ASP A 196 29.89 25.06 -65.35
C ASP A 196 30.32 23.76 -64.64
N TYR A 197 31.37 23.09 -65.13
CA TYR A 197 31.92 21.90 -64.46
C TYR A 197 32.38 22.15 -63.02
N GLU A 198 32.96 23.32 -62.75
CA GLU A 198 33.38 23.70 -61.39
C GLU A 198 32.19 23.95 -60.47
N ASP A 199 31.13 24.58 -60.98
CA ASP A 199 29.93 24.87 -60.22
C ASP A 199 29.14 23.59 -59.93
N GLN A 200 28.99 22.69 -60.90
CA GLN A 200 28.41 21.36 -60.71
C GLN A 200 29.20 20.53 -59.69
N ARG A 201 30.54 20.58 -59.73
CA ARG A 201 31.40 19.90 -58.75
C ARG A 201 31.16 20.44 -57.34
N LYS A 202 31.12 21.77 -57.17
CA LYS A 202 30.86 22.40 -55.87
C LYS A 202 29.49 22.02 -55.31
N GLN A 203 28.46 22.01 -56.17
CA GLN A 203 27.11 21.58 -55.78
C GLN A 203 27.10 20.11 -55.34
N LEU A 204 27.78 19.22 -56.08
CA LEU A 204 27.86 17.81 -55.74
C LEU A 204 28.58 17.57 -54.40
N GLU A 205 29.69 18.25 -54.16
CA GLU A 205 30.41 18.17 -52.88
C GLU A 205 29.55 18.63 -51.70
N GLN A 206 28.79 19.71 -51.89
CA GLN A 206 27.87 20.22 -50.87
C GLN A 206 26.77 19.21 -50.51
N VAL A 207 26.31 18.42 -51.48
CA VAL A 207 25.30 17.37 -51.25
C VAL A 207 25.91 16.14 -50.58
N ILE A 208 27.12 15.73 -50.98
CA ILE A 208 27.80 14.57 -50.38
C ILE A 208 28.21 14.83 -48.93
N ALA A 209 28.51 16.08 -48.58
CA ALA A 209 28.83 16.48 -47.21
C ALA A 209 27.64 16.34 -46.23
N LYS A 210 26.41 16.17 -46.72
CA LYS A 210 25.24 15.97 -45.86
C LYS A 210 25.09 14.49 -45.51
N ASP A 211 25.09 14.19 -44.22
CA ASP A 211 24.84 12.84 -43.73
C ASP A 211 23.41 12.39 -44.03
N LEU A 212 23.30 11.35 -44.86
CA LEU A 212 22.02 10.69 -45.20
C LEU A 212 21.58 9.67 -44.14
N LEU A 213 22.47 9.32 -43.21
CA LEU A 213 22.23 8.40 -42.11
C LEU A 213 22.43 9.15 -40.80
N PRO A 214 21.37 9.63 -40.12
CA PRO A 214 21.53 10.03 -38.75
C PRO A 214 21.93 8.78 -37.96
N LEU A 215 23.13 8.83 -37.38
CA LEU A 215 23.68 7.83 -36.48
C LEU A 215 22.92 7.84 -35.14
N VAL A 216 21.58 7.81 -35.17
CA VAL A 216 20.85 7.24 -34.07
C VAL A 216 21.08 5.74 -34.22
N LYS A 217 22.25 5.30 -33.71
CA LYS A 217 22.35 4.00 -33.05
C LYS A 217 21.28 4.04 -31.96
N LEU A 218 20.02 3.84 -32.38
CA LEU A 218 18.94 3.43 -31.52
C LEU A 218 19.41 2.04 -31.13
N GLN A 219 20.25 2.01 -30.11
CA GLN A 219 20.26 0.96 -29.13
C GLN A 219 18.81 0.95 -28.65
N VAL A 220 17.95 0.29 -29.43
CA VAL A 220 16.81 -0.38 -28.86
C VAL A 220 17.46 -1.52 -28.11
N THR A 221 18.13 -1.17 -27.01
CA THR A 221 18.48 -2.12 -25.97
C THR A 221 17.19 -2.88 -25.81
N ALA A 222 17.25 -4.18 -26.08
CA ALA A 222 16.29 -5.13 -25.59
C ALA A 222 16.38 -5.09 -24.06
N ASN A 223 16.07 -3.94 -23.48
CA ASN A 223 15.50 -3.84 -22.17
C ASN A 223 14.13 -4.42 -22.44
N ASN A 224 14.07 -5.74 -22.40
CA ASN A 224 12.95 -6.43 -21.86
C ASN A 224 12.84 -5.82 -20.46
N LEU A 225 12.16 -4.66 -20.38
CA LEU A 225 11.67 -4.17 -19.12
C LEU A 225 10.72 -5.29 -18.75
N LEU A 226 11.20 -6.20 -17.91
CA LEU A 226 10.42 -7.28 -17.34
C LEU A 226 9.37 -6.59 -16.48
N VAL A 227 8.35 -6.03 -17.14
CA VAL A 227 7.07 -5.82 -16.53
C VAL A 227 6.61 -7.23 -16.28
N ALA A 228 6.87 -7.69 -15.06
CA ALA A 228 6.37 -8.96 -14.59
C ALA A 228 4.88 -8.96 -14.90
N ARG A 229 4.48 -9.78 -15.88
CA ARG A 229 3.07 -10.06 -16.10
C ARG A 229 2.60 -10.59 -14.76
N VAL A 230 1.61 -9.94 -14.17
CA VAL A 230 0.85 -10.56 -13.08
C VAL A 230 0.14 -11.73 -13.75
N THR A 231 0.80 -12.88 -13.79
CA THR A 231 0.21 -14.11 -14.28
C THR A 231 -0.97 -14.40 -13.38
N ALA A 232 -2.14 -14.59 -13.97
CA ALA A 232 -3.41 -14.83 -13.29
C ALA A 232 -3.40 -16.06 -12.35
N GLU A 233 -2.30 -16.79 -12.28
CA GLU A 233 -2.06 -17.88 -11.33
C GLU A 233 -1.87 -17.40 -9.89
N GLU A 234 -1.50 -16.13 -9.69
CA GLU A 234 -1.41 -15.49 -8.38
C GLU A 234 -2.65 -14.64 -8.06
N ALA A 235 -3.84 -15.09 -8.45
CA ALA A 235 -5.01 -14.75 -7.66
C ALA A 235 -4.95 -15.66 -6.44
N PRO A 236 -4.62 -15.18 -5.22
CA PRO A 236 -4.85 -15.99 -4.06
C PRO A 236 -6.35 -16.26 -4.05
N HIS A 237 -6.73 -17.50 -4.34
CA HIS A 237 -7.79 -18.12 -3.57
C HIS A 237 -7.43 -17.80 -2.12
N LEU A 238 -8.07 -16.76 -1.59
CA LEU A 238 -8.08 -16.49 -0.16
C LEU A 238 -8.70 -17.75 0.43
N LYS A 239 -7.85 -18.74 0.73
CA LYS A 239 -8.16 -19.77 1.70
C LYS A 239 -8.66 -18.98 2.89
N ALA A 240 -9.95 -19.12 3.21
CA ALA A 240 -10.64 -18.44 4.30
C ALA A 240 -10.11 -18.85 5.70
N ARG A 241 -8.82 -19.19 5.80
CA ARG A 241 -8.16 -19.76 6.96
C ARG A 241 -6.73 -19.23 7.03
N ALA A 242 -6.60 -17.94 7.35
CA ALA A 242 -5.49 -17.33 8.12
C ALA A 242 -5.52 -15.80 8.02
N ILE A 243 -6.68 -15.14 8.20
CA ILE A 243 -6.65 -13.76 8.68
C ILE A 243 -6.38 -13.87 10.17
N LYS A 244 -5.09 -13.86 10.54
CA LYS A 244 -4.67 -13.64 11.91
C LYS A 244 -5.17 -12.25 12.27
N TRP A 245 -6.27 -12.16 13.02
CA TRP A 245 -6.79 -10.90 13.54
C TRP A 245 -5.69 -10.24 14.38
N GLN A 246 -4.91 -9.37 13.75
CA GLN A 246 -3.88 -8.60 14.43
C GLN A 246 -4.60 -7.47 15.15
N MET A 247 -5.09 -7.79 16.35
CA MET A 247 -5.62 -6.81 17.30
C MET A 247 -4.67 -5.61 17.37
N ARG A 248 -5.20 -4.41 17.18
CA ARG A 248 -4.47 -3.14 17.37
C ARG A 248 -3.80 -3.19 18.77
N PRO A 249 -2.51 -2.82 18.91
CA PRO A 249 -1.75 -2.98 20.15
C PRO A 249 -2.36 -2.25 21.36
N GLU A 250 -3.27 -1.29 21.14
CA GLU A 250 -3.92 -0.54 22.22
C GLU A 250 -5.06 -1.28 22.95
N VAL A 251 -5.57 -2.40 22.40
CA VAL A 251 -6.67 -3.18 23.04
C VAL A 251 -6.13 -4.33 23.90
N LYS A 252 -4.83 -4.63 23.78
CA LYS A 252 -4.14 -5.71 24.50
C LYS A 252 -4.12 -5.60 26.04
N PRO A 253 -4.12 -4.41 26.67
CA PRO A 253 -4.09 -4.33 28.13
C PRO A 253 -5.46 -4.52 28.81
N ILE A 254 -6.59 -4.38 28.10
CA ILE A 254 -7.92 -4.38 28.74
C ILE A 254 -8.48 -5.80 28.96
N MET A 255 -8.14 -6.77 28.09
CA MET A 255 -8.54 -8.19 28.30
C MET A 255 -7.60 -8.97 29.24
N LYS A 256 -6.35 -8.53 29.39
CA LYS A 256 -5.35 -9.26 30.20
C LYS A 256 -5.60 -9.18 31.71
N LYS A 257 -6.48 -8.29 32.16
CA LYS A 257 -6.83 -8.13 33.59
C LYS A 257 -8.00 -9.01 34.06
N HIS A 258 -8.74 -9.68 33.18
CA HIS A 258 -9.97 -10.39 33.59
C HIS A 258 -10.21 -11.77 32.99
N ILE A 259 -9.34 -12.32 32.13
CA ILE A 259 -9.54 -13.67 31.56
C ILE A 259 -8.19 -14.41 31.55
N ALA A 260 -8.08 -15.46 32.36
CA ALA A 260 -6.96 -16.39 32.31
C ALA A 260 -6.93 -17.13 30.96
N PRO A 261 -5.75 -17.39 30.38
CA PRO A 261 -5.63 -18.02 29.07
C PRO A 261 -6.12 -19.47 29.12
N ARG A 262 -7.02 -19.80 28.19
CA ARG A 262 -7.64 -21.12 27.95
C ARG A 262 -6.63 -22.27 27.73
N GLU A 263 -5.36 -21.94 27.49
CA GLU A 263 -4.26 -22.89 27.32
C GLU A 263 -3.73 -23.46 28.64
N ALA A 264 -4.00 -22.80 29.78
CA ALA A 264 -3.59 -23.31 31.11
C ALA A 264 -4.55 -24.37 31.67
N MET A 265 -5.84 -24.35 31.30
CA MET A 265 -6.82 -25.33 31.80
C MET A 265 -6.79 -26.69 31.08
N LEU A 266 -6.37 -26.74 29.82
CA LEU A 266 -6.27 -28.00 29.08
C LEU A 266 -5.09 -28.87 29.56
N ASN A 267 -3.99 -28.25 30.00
CA ASN A 267 -2.82 -28.98 30.49
C ASN A 267 -2.99 -29.50 31.93
N LEU A 268 -3.91 -28.93 32.72
CA LEU A 268 -4.29 -29.46 34.04
C LEU A 268 -5.28 -30.63 33.92
N ALA A 269 -6.25 -30.55 32.99
CA ALA A 269 -7.22 -31.62 32.78
C ALA A 269 -6.60 -32.91 32.17
N LEU A 270 -5.54 -32.78 31.37
CA LEU A 270 -4.82 -33.94 30.81
C LEU A 270 -3.86 -34.61 31.81
N SER A 271 -3.47 -33.90 32.89
CA SER A 271 -2.65 -34.49 33.96
C SER A 271 -3.47 -35.32 34.94
N GLU A 272 -4.71 -34.93 35.25
CA GLU A 272 -5.55 -35.65 36.23
C GLU A 272 -6.17 -36.95 35.68
N VAL A 273 -6.44 -37.03 34.38
CA VAL A 273 -6.99 -38.25 33.75
C VAL A 273 -5.94 -39.37 33.70
N SER A 274 -4.64 -39.04 33.63
CA SER A 274 -3.57 -40.04 33.61
C SER A 274 -3.27 -40.64 34.99
N THR A 275 -3.57 -39.93 36.09
CA THR A 275 -3.40 -40.43 37.47
C THR A 275 -4.59 -41.26 37.96
N LEU A 276 -5.79 -41.09 37.40
CA LEU A 276 -6.97 -41.88 37.77
C LEU A 276 -7.03 -43.29 37.12
N LEU A 277 -6.28 -43.53 36.03
CA LEU A 277 -6.21 -44.85 35.38
C LEU A 277 -5.16 -45.79 35.99
N LEU A 278 -4.33 -45.33 36.94
CA LEU A 278 -3.25 -46.11 37.56
C LEU A 278 -3.59 -46.63 38.97
N TRP A 279 -4.76 -46.31 39.53
CA TRP A 279 -5.20 -46.74 40.87
C TRP A 279 -6.47 -47.61 40.84
N GLY A 280 -6.75 -48.27 39.71
CA GLY A 280 -7.86 -49.20 39.55
C GLY A 280 -7.41 -50.66 39.56
N SER A 281 -6.74 -51.12 40.62
CA SER A 281 -6.48 -52.57 40.85
C SER A 281 -6.24 -52.85 42.33
N LEU A 282 -7.32 -53.10 43.06
CA LEU A 282 -7.30 -53.80 44.34
C LEU A 282 -8.27 -54.99 44.24
N PRO A 283 -7.84 -56.23 44.55
CA PRO A 283 -8.67 -57.42 44.47
C PRO A 283 -9.61 -57.56 45.67
N CYS A 284 -10.75 -58.22 45.41
CA CYS A 284 -11.80 -58.59 46.35
C CYS A 284 -11.32 -59.31 47.63
N PRO A 285 -12.09 -59.23 48.73
CA PRO A 285 -11.76 -59.88 50.01
C PRO A 285 -12.27 -61.34 50.06
N PRO A 286 -11.66 -62.23 50.87
CA PRO A 286 -12.31 -63.48 51.23
C PRO A 286 -13.27 -63.29 52.41
N ARG A 287 -14.42 -63.98 52.32
CA ARG A 287 -15.39 -64.24 53.39
C ARG A 287 -14.88 -65.32 54.36
N LEU A 288 -15.60 -65.42 55.49
CA LEU A 288 -15.64 -66.45 56.55
C LEU A 288 -14.63 -66.17 57.68
N SER A 289 -15.03 -66.02 58.94
CA SER A 289 -16.03 -66.78 59.74
C SER A 289 -16.75 -65.90 60.76
#